data_AF-A0A949E5X7-F1
#
_entry.id   AF-A0A949E5X7-F1
#
_cell.length_a   1.000
_cell.length_b   1.000
_cell.length_c   1.000
_cell.angle_alpha   90.00
_cell.angle_beta   90.00
_cell.angle_gamma   90.00
#
_symmetry.space_group_name_H-M   'P 1'
#
loop_
_entity.id
_entity.type
_entity.pdbx_description
1 polymer ?
#
loop_
_entity_poly.entity_id
_entity_poly.type
_entity_poly.pdbx_seq_one_letter_code
_entity_poly.pdbx_strand_id
1 'polypeptide(L)' 'MIKHVATTGNAKKVAQLQAVMAELLSEALRRGFFGTAAVELSVQDGTIQNIRRKVERIEK' A
#
# COMPACT_ATOMS: atom_id res chain seq x y z
N MET A 1 12.41 1.06 13.73
CA MET A 1 11.22 0.18 13.76
C MET A 1 10.04 1.02 14.23
N ILE A 2 9.03 1.25 13.40
CA ILE A 2 7.84 2.02 13.81
C ILE A 2 7.06 1.16 14.80
N LYS A 3 7.02 1.55 16.08
CA LYS A 3 6.18 0.92 17.11
C LYS A 3 4.76 1.46 16.99
N HIS A 4 3.78 0.57 16.89
CA HIS A 4 2.34 0.88 16.89
C HIS A 4 1.61 -0.15 17.75
N VAL A 5 0.43 0.22 18.28
CA VAL A 5 -0.43 -0.71 19.04
C VAL A 5 -0.87 -1.83 18.09
N ALA A 6 -0.45 -3.05 18.38
CA ALA A 6 -0.59 -4.18 17.47
C ALA A 6 -1.57 -5.21 18.02
N THR A 7 -2.73 -5.32 17.39
CA THR A 7 -3.56 -6.52 17.44
C THR A 7 -3.06 -7.50 16.37
N THR A 8 -3.35 -8.80 16.52
CA THR A 8 -3.01 -9.81 15.49
C THR A 8 -3.60 -9.45 14.11
N GLY A 9 -4.81 -8.86 14.09
CA GLY A 9 -5.45 -8.39 12.85
C GLY A 9 -4.66 -7.25 12.19
N ASN A 10 -4.24 -6.26 12.97
CA ASN A 10 -3.42 -5.16 12.45
C ASN A 10 -2.05 -5.64 11.98
N ALA A 11 -1.41 -6.58 12.68
CA ALA A 11 -0.14 -7.15 12.25
C ALA A 11 -0.24 -7.79 10.86
N LYS A 12 -1.31 -8.56 10.61
CA LYS A 12 -1.58 -9.13 9.28
C LYS A 12 -1.82 -8.06 8.21
N LYS A 13 -2.57 -7.01 8.53
CA LYS A 13 -2.82 -5.90 7.60
C LYS A 13 -1.55 -5.09 7.32
N VAL A 14 -0.67 -4.90 8.29
CA VAL A 14 0.65 -4.27 8.09
C VAL A 14 1.51 -5.09 7.15
N ALA A 15 1.56 -6.41 7.31
CA ALA A 15 2.26 -7.29 6.37
C ALA A 15 1.65 -7.21 4.96
N GLN A 16 0.31 -7.15 4.85
CA GLN A 16 -0.37 -6.94 3.58
C GLN A 16 -0.01 -5.59 2.94
N LEU A 17 0.06 -4.51 3.73
CA LEU A 17 0.46 -3.20 3.24
C LEU A 17 1.89 -3.22 2.68
N GLN A 18 2.81 -3.88 3.38
CA GLN A 18 4.20 -4.04 2.91
C GLN A 18 4.27 -4.78 1.57
N ALA A 19 3.51 -5.88 1.42
CA ALA A 19 3.44 -6.63 0.18
C ALA A 19 2.87 -5.77 -0.97
N VAL A 20 1.75 -5.07 -0.73
CA VAL A 20 1.12 -4.18 -1.72
C VAL A 20 2.08 -3.06 -2.15
N MET A 21 2.79 -2.46 -1.20
CA MET A 21 3.80 -1.44 -1.49
C MET A 21 4.95 -1.99 -2.33
N ALA A 22 5.47 -3.18 -1.99
CA ALA A 22 6.55 -3.82 -2.74
C ALA A 22 6.15 -4.10 -4.19
N GLU A 23 4.94 -4.63 -4.42
CA GLU A 23 4.40 -4.85 -5.76
C GLU A 23 4.24 -3.54 -6.54
N LEU A 24 3.62 -2.52 -5.90
CA LEU A 24 3.36 -1.24 -6.53
C LEU A 24 4.66 -0.54 -6.95
N LEU A 25 5.66 -0.54 -6.07
CA LEU A 25 6.98 0.02 -6.36
C LEU A 25 7.70 -0.78 -7.44
N SER A 26 7.57 -2.11 -7.44
CA SER A 26 8.15 -2.96 -8.48
C SER A 26 7.58 -2.66 -9.88
N GLU A 27 6.38 -2.12 -9.97
CA GLU A 27 5.78 -1.64 -11.23
C GLU A 27 6.17 -0.19 -11.53
N ALA A 28 5.94 0.72 -10.58
CA ALA A 28 6.08 2.17 -10.78
C ALA A 28 7.53 2.63 -10.92
N LEU A 29 8.50 1.91 -10.35
CA LEU A 29 9.93 2.22 -10.46
C LEU A 29 10.57 1.63 -11.73
N ARG A 30 9.82 0.95 -12.60
CA ARG A 30 10.34 0.48 -13.89
C ARG A 30 10.53 1.65 -14.84
N ARG A 31 11.65 1.64 -15.57
CA ARG A 31 11.89 2.60 -16.66
C ARG A 31 10.73 2.54 -17.66
N GLY A 32 10.20 3.70 -18.04
CA GLY A 32 9.07 3.82 -18.96
C GLY A 32 7.70 3.83 -18.29
N PHE A 33 7.62 3.79 -16.96
CA PHE A 33 6.39 4.10 -16.25
C PHE A 33 6.11 5.61 -16.32
N PHE A 34 4.98 5.97 -16.93
CA PHE A 34 4.44 7.34 -16.96
C PHE A 34 3.04 7.30 -16.36
N GLY A 35 2.88 7.83 -15.16
CA GLY A 35 1.64 7.67 -14.42
C GLY A 35 1.77 7.92 -12.94
N THR A 36 0.73 7.58 -12.20
CA THR A 36 0.63 7.74 -10.75
C THR A 36 0.32 6.39 -10.11
N ALA A 37 1.12 6.01 -9.12
CA ALA A 37 0.87 4.84 -8.30
C ALA A 37 0.60 5.29 -6.86
N ALA A 38 -0.51 4.87 -6.27
CA ALA A 38 -0.96 5.27 -4.94
C ALA A 38 -1.44 4.07 -4.12
N VAL A 39 -1.24 4.15 -2.80
CA VAL A 39 -1.88 3.25 -1.82
C VAL A 39 -2.69 4.09 -0.85
N GLU A 40 -3.94 3.71 -0.66
CA GLU A 40 -4.85 4.28 0.32
C GLU A 40 -5.03 3.29 1.48
N LEU A 41 -4.77 3.77 2.70
CA LEU A 41 -4.94 3.03 3.94
C LEU A 41 -6.09 3.66 4.73
N SER A 42 -7.11 2.87 5.05
CA SER A 42 -8.22 3.29 5.91
C SER A 42 -8.07 2.66 7.30
N VAL A 43 -7.98 3.51 8.32
CA VAL A 43 -7.92 3.12 9.72
C VAL A 43 -9.14 3.70 10.43
N GLN A 44 -9.88 2.85 11.15
CA GLN A 44 -11.03 3.25 11.95
C GLN A 44 -10.97 2.52 13.28
N ASP A 45 -11.17 3.26 14.37
CA ASP A 45 -11.14 2.72 15.73
C ASP A 45 -9.90 1.84 16.02
N GLY A 46 -8.72 2.37 15.68
CA GLY A 46 -7.44 1.68 15.88
C GLY A 46 -7.23 0.43 15.00
N THR A 47 -8.14 0.11 14.09
CA THR A 47 -8.07 -1.09 13.22
C THR A 47 -7.87 -0.72 11.77
N ILE A 48 -6.95 -1.40 11.09
CA ILE A 48 -6.78 -1.27 9.64
C ILE A 48 -7.93 -1.99 8.94
N GLN A 49 -8.84 -1.22 8.36
CA GLN A 49 -10.00 -1.75 7.67
C GLN A 49 -9.61 -2.14 6.23
N ASN A 50 -9.16 -1.14 5.47
CA ASN A 50 -8.95 -1.28 4.03
C ASN A 50 -7.55 -0.84 3.61
N ILE A 51 -7.00 -1.58 2.65
CA ILE A 51 -5.80 -1.22 1.90
C ILE A 51 -6.21 -1.29 0.44
N ARG A 52 -6.15 -0.17 -0.27
CA ARG A 52 -6.47 -0.07 -1.69
C ARG A 52 -5.25 0.43 -2.44
N ARG A 53 -5.01 -0.11 -3.62
CA ARG A 53 -3.99 0.42 -4.53
C ARG A 53 -4.66 1.00 -5.75
N LYS A 54 -4.08 2.06 -6.29
CA LYS A 54 -4.50 2.72 -7.52
C LYS A 54 -3.27 2.92 -8.39
N VAL A 55 -3.36 2.50 -9.65
CA VAL A 55 -2.34 2.74 -10.67
C VAL A 55 -3.03 3.41 -11.84
N GLU A 56 -2.59 4.61 -12.16
CA GLU A 56 -3.01 5.36 -13.35
C GLU A 56 -1.82 5.43 -14.30
N ARG A 57 -2.03 5.07 -15.55
CA ARG A 57 -1.01 5.17 -16.61
C ARG A 57 -1.44 6.24 -17.60
N ILE A 58 -0.47 7.02 -18.06
CA ILE A 58 -0.64 7.99 -19.13
C ILE A 58 -0.03 7.35 -20.37
N GLU A 59 -0.87 6.91 -21.30
CA GLU A 59 -0.41 6.44 -22.61
C GLU A 59 0.08 7.63 -23.43
N LYS A 60 1.17 7.42 -24.18
CA LYS A 60 1.74 8.41 -25.11
C LYS A 60 1.15 8.26 -26.49
#